data_AF-A0AA43UKV9-F1
#
_entry.id   AF-A0AA43UKV9-F1
#
_cell.length_a   1.000
_cell.length_b   1.000
_cell.length_c   1.000
_cell.angle_alpha   90.00
_cell.angle_beta   90.00
_cell.angle_gamma   90.00
#
_symmetry.space_group_name_H-M   'P 1'
#
loop_
_entity.id
_entity.type
_entity.pdbx_description
1 polymer ?
#
loop_
_entity_poly.entity_id
_entity_poly.type
_entity_poly.pdbx_seq_one_letter_code
_entity_poly.pdbx_strand_id
1 'polypeptide(L)'
;MSDNNRLKNFLVNGFQALDPREQAEEPVTDEETFEEDIAEAEETTAPAEEPQPEPAPVAQPAVDAEALKGIETELIRIRYMLEDLSARPAPEAPDMGAYLTTREQAKSLTAAIGALESVSSNKQLLRAMEQVSVMREDFSKLCKGMRARIGEMDAETVLSSFEAYEVDMENILSDGGVYVGRFDFDRLNTLHQRIVGVVPTDEKEKDGTIAERQSDGYKLGEKVLLKERVTVYKYTPAADAGDSPEVETASETPSETDSKQLEDPNGEPAPADGAAKEDKE
;
A
#
# COMPACT_ATOMS: atom_id res chain seq x y z
N MET A 1 -16.24 -5.30 -34.94
CA MET A 1 -16.54 -6.64 -34.37
C MET A 1 -15.25 -7.36 -34.00
N SER A 2 -14.44 -6.81 -33.08
CA SER A 2 -13.14 -7.41 -32.71
C SER A 2 -12.87 -7.51 -31.20
N ASP A 3 -13.78 -7.01 -30.36
CA ASP A 3 -13.54 -6.91 -28.90
C ASP A 3 -13.93 -8.18 -28.13
N ASN A 4 -14.67 -9.09 -28.77
CA ASN A 4 -15.16 -10.31 -28.13
C ASN A 4 -14.12 -11.43 -27.96
N ASN A 5 -12.94 -11.32 -28.59
CA ASN A 5 -11.88 -12.33 -28.45
C ASN A 5 -10.94 -12.08 -27.28
N ARG A 6 -10.81 -10.82 -26.80
CA ARG A 6 -9.93 -10.50 -25.66
C ARG A 6 -10.52 -10.93 -24.33
N LEU A 7 -11.82 -10.72 -24.11
CA LEU A 7 -12.48 -11.18 -22.87
C LEU A 7 -12.56 -12.71 -22.78
N LYS A 8 -12.77 -13.40 -23.91
CA LYS A 8 -12.80 -14.87 -23.93
C LYS A 8 -11.42 -15.48 -23.66
N ASN A 9 -10.35 -14.89 -24.16
CA ASN A 9 -8.99 -15.34 -23.81
C ASN A 9 -8.64 -15.08 -22.34
N PHE A 10 -9.16 -14.01 -21.73
CA PHE A 10 -8.93 -13.72 -20.31
C PHE A 10 -9.67 -14.67 -19.37
N LEU A 11 -10.87 -15.11 -19.75
CA LEU A 11 -11.70 -16.05 -18.97
C LEU A 11 -11.28 -17.52 -19.12
N VAL A 12 -10.62 -17.89 -20.22
CA VAL A 12 -10.20 -19.28 -20.49
C VAL A 12 -8.75 -19.56 -20.06
N ASN A 13 -7.84 -18.56 -20.12
CA ASN A 13 -6.44 -18.73 -19.73
C ASN A 13 -6.12 -18.04 -18.39
N GLY A 14 -6.91 -18.34 -17.36
CA GLY A 14 -6.70 -17.81 -16.01
C GLY A 14 -5.22 -17.88 -15.59
N PHE A 15 -4.67 -16.72 -15.23
CA PHE A 15 -3.41 -16.55 -14.49
C PHE A 15 -2.30 -17.55 -14.86
N GLN A 16 -1.94 -17.61 -16.14
CA GLN A 16 -0.65 -18.19 -16.52
C GLN A 16 0.43 -17.13 -16.32
N ALA A 17 1.39 -17.45 -15.45
CA ALA A 17 2.61 -16.68 -15.27
C ALA A 17 3.24 -16.41 -16.64
N LEU A 18 3.49 -15.14 -16.94
CA LEU A 18 4.28 -14.75 -18.10
C LEU A 18 5.69 -15.30 -17.92
N ASP A 19 6.05 -16.23 -18.81
CA ASP A 19 7.38 -16.78 -18.98
C ASP A 19 8.35 -15.61 -19.30
N PRO A 20 9.47 -15.44 -18.58
CA PRO A 20 10.40 -14.34 -18.80
C PRO A 20 11.32 -14.68 -19.99
N ARG A 21 10.76 -14.74 -21.19
CA ARG A 21 11.50 -14.93 -22.44
C ARG A 21 10.84 -14.17 -23.58
N GLU A 22 10.86 -12.85 -23.46
CA GLU A 22 10.77 -11.93 -24.61
C GLU A 22 11.09 -10.49 -24.16
N GLN A 23 12.36 -10.26 -23.80
CA GLN A 23 12.99 -8.94 -24.01
C GLN A 23 14.34 -9.20 -24.67
N ALA A 24 14.42 -8.80 -25.94
CA ALA A 24 15.63 -8.83 -26.74
C ALA A 24 16.49 -7.60 -26.43
N GLU A 25 17.78 -7.87 -26.25
CA GLU A 25 18.96 -7.12 -26.71
C GLU A 25 19.17 -5.66 -26.24
N GLU A 26 20.11 -5.44 -25.31
CA GLU A 26 21.47 -4.92 -25.59
C GLU A 26 22.39 -4.96 -24.34
N PRO A 27 23.74 -4.91 -24.48
CA PRO A 27 24.69 -5.59 -23.60
C PRO A 27 25.23 -4.70 -22.47
N VAL A 28 25.44 -5.29 -21.29
CA VAL A 28 26.21 -4.67 -20.19
C VAL A 28 27.42 -5.55 -19.90
N THR A 29 28.56 -5.14 -20.43
CA THR A 29 29.88 -5.41 -19.86
C THR A 29 30.12 -4.36 -18.78
N ASP A 30 30.50 -4.78 -17.58
CA ASP A 30 31.82 -4.45 -17.02
C ASP A 30 31.88 -4.91 -15.55
N GLU A 31 32.92 -5.69 -15.29
CA GLU A 31 33.42 -6.06 -13.98
C GLU A 31 33.93 -4.80 -13.29
N GLU A 32 33.62 -4.58 -12.01
CA GLU A 32 34.52 -3.82 -11.13
C GLU A 32 34.23 -4.12 -9.64
N THR A 33 35.12 -4.96 -9.11
CA THR A 33 35.84 -4.84 -7.84
C THR A 33 35.46 -3.67 -6.92
N PHE A 34 35.04 -4.01 -5.70
CA PHE A 34 34.84 -3.09 -4.58
C PHE A 34 36.10 -3.14 -3.69
N GLU A 35 37.00 -2.17 -3.86
CA GLU A 35 38.06 -1.85 -2.88
C GLU A 35 37.62 -0.59 -2.11
N GLU A 36 37.60 -0.68 -0.78
CA GLU A 36 37.28 0.41 0.14
C GLU A 36 38.50 1.33 0.31
N ASP A 37 38.39 2.57 -0.17
CA ASP A 37 39.32 3.66 0.11
C ASP A 37 38.93 4.37 1.42
N ILE A 38 39.86 4.37 2.39
CA ILE A 38 39.80 5.17 3.62
C ILE A 38 40.52 6.48 3.35
N ALA A 39 39.77 7.58 3.37
CA ALA A 39 40.27 8.93 3.15
C ALA A 39 41.20 9.43 4.28
N GLU A 40 42.26 10.09 3.82
CA GLU A 40 43.31 10.80 4.55
C GLU A 40 42.77 11.93 5.45
N ALA A 41 43.45 12.17 6.58
CA ALA A 41 43.37 13.41 7.33
C ALA A 41 44.78 14.01 7.44
N GLU A 42 44.90 15.24 6.93
CA GLU A 42 46.12 16.03 6.81
C GLU A 42 46.73 16.48 8.15
N GLU A 43 48.03 16.68 8.01
CA GLU A 43 49.07 17.20 8.88
C GLU A 43 48.77 18.63 9.39
N THR A 44 48.90 18.86 10.71
CA THR A 44 49.05 20.21 11.27
C THR A 44 50.30 20.31 12.12
N THR A 45 51.12 21.31 11.77
CA THR A 45 52.46 21.64 12.24
C THR A 45 52.45 22.40 13.59
N ALA A 46 53.56 22.22 14.31
CA ALA A 46 53.82 22.72 15.66
C ALA A 46 54.04 24.25 15.75
N PRO A 47 53.96 24.80 16.99
CA PRO A 47 54.87 25.86 17.42
C PRO A 47 55.66 25.47 18.67
N ALA A 48 56.94 25.88 18.70
CA ALA A 48 57.91 25.64 19.76
C ALA A 48 58.04 26.85 20.70
N GLU A 49 58.16 26.62 22.03
CA GLU A 49 58.96 27.46 22.96
C GLU A 49 59.19 26.79 24.34
N GLU A 50 60.44 26.37 24.59
CA GLU A 50 61.31 26.43 25.81
C GLU A 50 60.93 25.87 27.23
N PRO A 51 61.95 25.57 28.09
CA PRO A 51 62.11 24.27 28.77
C PRO A 51 61.74 24.23 30.26
N GLN A 52 61.35 23.05 30.77
CA GLN A 52 61.23 22.74 32.22
C GLN A 52 61.55 21.26 32.54
N PRO A 53 61.92 20.93 33.80
CA PRO A 53 63.03 20.04 34.14
C PRO A 53 62.65 18.55 34.35
N GLU A 54 63.65 17.66 34.29
CA GLU A 54 63.54 16.24 34.64
C GLU A 54 63.03 16.00 36.08
N PRO A 55 62.21 14.95 36.27
CA PRO A 55 62.34 14.15 37.48
C PRO A 55 62.32 12.62 37.24
N ALA A 56 63.42 12.00 37.67
CA ALA A 56 63.61 10.69 38.34
C ALA A 56 63.00 9.36 37.79
N PRO A 57 63.77 8.24 37.87
CA PRO A 57 63.36 6.93 37.39
C PRO A 57 62.39 6.20 38.35
N VAL A 58 61.32 5.64 37.80
CA VAL A 58 60.39 4.75 38.52
C VAL A 58 61.00 3.34 38.59
N ALA A 59 61.18 2.83 39.81
CA ALA A 59 61.73 1.51 40.08
C ALA A 59 60.80 0.38 39.58
N GLN A 60 61.36 -0.60 38.87
CA GLN A 60 60.68 -1.86 38.56
C GLN A 60 60.60 -2.74 39.83
N PRO A 61 59.46 -3.39 40.13
CA PRO A 61 59.38 -4.32 41.24
C PRO A 61 60.19 -5.60 40.93
N ALA A 62 61.06 -5.99 41.85
CA ALA A 62 61.79 -7.24 41.79
C ALA A 62 60.82 -8.43 41.83
N VAL A 63 60.84 -9.27 40.80
CA VAL A 63 60.00 -10.47 40.70
C VAL A 63 60.58 -11.55 41.61
N ASP A 64 59.77 -12.05 42.55
CA ASP A 64 60.19 -13.04 43.53
C ASP A 64 60.42 -14.41 42.87
N ALA A 65 61.61 -14.99 43.06
CA ALA A 65 62.03 -16.21 42.36
C ALA A 65 61.22 -17.46 42.76
N GLU A 66 60.56 -17.42 43.92
CA GLU A 66 59.66 -18.48 44.38
C GLU A 66 58.30 -18.44 43.66
N ALA A 67 57.81 -17.24 43.29
CA ALA A 67 56.59 -17.09 42.51
C ALA A 67 56.75 -17.63 41.08
N LEU A 68 57.93 -17.43 40.47
CA LEU A 68 58.27 -17.99 39.15
C LEU A 68 58.28 -19.53 39.15
N LYS A 69 58.78 -20.16 40.22
CA LYS A 69 58.73 -21.62 40.36
C LYS A 69 57.31 -22.16 40.54
N GLY A 70 56.45 -21.44 41.27
CA GLY A 70 55.03 -21.80 41.41
C GLY A 70 54.28 -21.73 40.07
N ILE A 71 54.57 -20.69 39.26
CA ILE A 71 54.02 -20.55 37.91
C ILE A 71 54.52 -21.67 37.00
N GLU A 72 55.81 -22.01 37.06
CA GLU A 72 56.39 -23.09 36.27
C GLU A 72 55.74 -24.46 36.59
N THR A 73 55.48 -24.75 37.87
CA THR A 73 54.79 -26.00 38.25
C THR A 73 53.34 -26.06 37.76
N GLU A 74 52.63 -24.93 37.77
CA GLU A 74 51.26 -24.86 37.24
C GLU A 74 51.25 -24.98 35.71
N LEU A 75 52.21 -24.39 35.00
CA LEU A 75 52.35 -24.55 33.55
C LEU A 75 52.65 -26.00 33.15
N ILE A 76 53.50 -26.70 33.91
CA ILE A 76 53.76 -28.13 33.71
C ILE A 76 52.48 -28.95 33.93
N ARG A 77 51.70 -28.62 34.96
CA ARG A 77 50.42 -29.29 35.24
C ARG A 77 49.40 -29.08 34.12
N ILE A 78 49.24 -27.84 33.65
CA ILE A 78 48.34 -27.50 32.54
C ILE A 78 48.77 -28.23 31.27
N ARG A 79 50.07 -28.29 30.98
CA ARG A 79 50.59 -29.03 29.84
C ARG A 79 50.23 -30.51 29.91
N TYR A 80 50.40 -31.14 31.07
CA TYR A 80 50.05 -32.54 31.27
C TYR A 80 48.54 -32.79 31.14
N MET A 81 47.70 -31.84 31.59
CA MET A 81 46.25 -31.93 31.42
C MET A 81 45.82 -31.78 29.95
N LEU A 82 46.46 -30.90 29.19
CA LEU A 82 46.20 -30.75 27.75
C LEU A 82 46.66 -31.98 26.97
N GLU A 83 47.80 -32.55 27.34
CA GLU A 83 48.31 -33.77 26.72
C GLU A 83 47.37 -34.96 27.00
N ASP A 84 46.86 -35.12 28.24
CA ASP A 84 45.84 -36.13 28.59
C ASP A 84 44.50 -35.91 27.86
N LEU A 85 44.07 -34.65 27.69
CA LEU A 85 42.86 -34.34 26.92
C LEU A 85 43.03 -34.60 25.42
N SER A 86 44.22 -34.36 24.87
CA SER A 86 44.53 -34.59 23.45
C SER A 86 44.77 -36.07 23.12
N ALA A 87 45.26 -36.84 24.09
CA ALA A 87 45.48 -38.28 23.96
C ALA A 87 44.18 -39.08 24.11
N ARG A 88 43.13 -38.48 24.65
CA ARG A 88 41.78 -39.07 24.63
C ARG A 88 41.26 -39.01 23.19
N PRO A 89 40.83 -40.14 22.59
CA PRO A 89 40.10 -40.09 21.34
C PRO A 89 38.87 -39.21 21.55
N ALA A 90 38.73 -38.16 20.75
CA ALA A 90 37.54 -37.32 20.79
C ALA A 90 36.31 -38.23 20.64
N PRO A 91 35.26 -38.07 21.47
CA PRO A 91 34.03 -38.80 21.24
C PRO A 91 33.58 -38.48 19.83
N GLU A 92 33.33 -39.52 19.02
CA GLU A 92 32.80 -39.36 17.67
C GLU A 92 31.60 -38.41 17.74
N ALA A 93 31.72 -37.25 17.10
CA ALA A 93 30.63 -36.30 17.06
C ALA A 93 29.40 -37.03 16.50
N PRO A 94 28.22 -36.95 17.16
CA PRO A 94 27.03 -37.64 16.68
C PRO A 94 26.75 -37.22 15.22
N ASP A 95 26.45 -38.19 14.37
CA ASP A 95 26.11 -37.96 12.96
C ASP A 95 24.84 -37.10 12.88
N MET A 96 25.02 -35.80 12.64
CA MET A 96 23.94 -34.83 12.51
C MET A 96 23.24 -34.88 11.14
N GLY A 97 23.66 -35.77 10.23
CA GLY A 97 23.07 -35.90 8.90
C GLY A 97 21.58 -36.28 8.93
N ALA A 98 21.14 -36.99 9.96
CA ALA A 98 19.72 -37.31 10.19
C ALA A 98 18.86 -36.09 10.59
N TYR A 99 19.49 -34.99 11.00
CA TYR A 99 18.83 -33.73 11.39
C TYR A 99 18.96 -32.63 10.34
N LEU A 100 19.70 -32.87 9.26
CA LEU A 100 19.79 -31.96 8.12
C LEU A 100 18.68 -32.30 7.12
N THR A 101 17.72 -31.39 6.94
CA THR A 101 16.73 -31.53 5.88
C THR A 101 17.45 -31.52 4.54
N THR A 102 17.34 -32.58 3.76
CA THR A 102 17.97 -32.62 2.44
C THR A 102 17.44 -31.49 1.56
N ARG A 103 18.22 -31.02 0.59
CA ARG A 103 17.78 -29.97 -0.35
C ARG A 103 16.44 -30.30 -1.03
N GLU A 104 16.18 -31.59 -1.26
CA GLU A 104 14.93 -32.09 -1.81
C GLU A 104 13.77 -32.03 -0.80
N GLN A 105 14.00 -32.33 0.48
CA GLN A 105 13.02 -32.15 1.55
C GLN A 105 12.68 -30.68 1.77
N ALA A 106 13.66 -29.77 1.69
CA ALA A 106 13.41 -28.33 1.77
C ALA A 106 12.51 -27.88 0.60
N LYS A 107 12.82 -28.32 -0.63
CA LYS A 107 12.02 -28.00 -1.82
C LYS A 107 10.59 -28.55 -1.74
N SER A 108 10.41 -29.79 -1.28
CA SER A 108 9.09 -30.40 -1.14
C SER A 108 8.26 -29.73 -0.05
N LEU A 109 8.90 -29.32 1.06
CA LEU A 109 8.25 -28.60 2.15
C LEU A 109 7.81 -27.20 1.70
N THR A 110 8.68 -26.43 1.01
CA THR A 110 8.29 -25.13 0.45
C THR A 110 7.13 -25.26 -0.54
N ALA A 111 7.16 -26.27 -1.42
CA ALA A 111 6.06 -26.52 -2.36
C ALA A 111 4.74 -26.88 -1.63
N ALA A 112 4.81 -27.68 -0.57
CA ALA A 112 3.65 -28.02 0.25
C ALA A 112 3.08 -26.80 0.99
N ILE A 113 3.95 -25.91 1.50
CA ILE A 113 3.53 -24.64 2.11
C ILE A 113 2.82 -23.76 1.08
N GLY A 114 3.40 -23.56 -0.11
CA GLY A 114 2.77 -22.74 -1.16
C GLY A 114 1.42 -23.30 -1.60
N ALA A 115 1.30 -24.63 -1.72
CA ALA A 115 0.01 -25.26 -2.00
C ALA A 115 -1.01 -25.02 -0.87
N LEU A 116 -0.61 -25.13 0.40
CA LEU A 116 -1.48 -24.86 1.55
C LEU A 116 -1.94 -23.40 1.60
N GLU A 117 -1.04 -22.45 1.33
CA GLU A 117 -1.37 -21.03 1.23
C GLU A 117 -2.37 -20.74 0.11
N SER A 118 -2.21 -21.40 -1.05
CA SER A 118 -3.17 -21.26 -2.16
C SER A 118 -4.56 -21.80 -1.82
N VAL A 119 -4.64 -22.91 -1.08
CA VAL A 119 -5.92 -23.48 -0.63
C VAL A 119 -6.57 -22.59 0.44
N SER A 120 -5.78 -22.07 1.37
CA SER A 120 -6.25 -21.17 2.43
C SER A 120 -6.80 -19.84 1.88
N SER A 121 -6.04 -19.20 0.97
CA SER A 121 -6.47 -17.97 0.30
C SER A 121 -7.73 -18.18 -0.54
N ASN A 122 -7.84 -19.31 -1.23
CA ASN A 122 -9.05 -19.67 -1.97
C ASN A 122 -10.25 -19.86 -1.02
N LYS A 123 -10.05 -20.45 0.17
CA LYS A 123 -11.11 -20.58 1.18
C LYS A 123 -11.62 -19.23 1.69
N GLN A 124 -10.74 -18.25 1.91
CA GLN A 124 -11.15 -16.90 2.32
C GLN A 124 -11.94 -16.21 1.21
N LEU A 125 -11.48 -16.31 -0.04
CA LEU A 125 -12.21 -15.79 -1.19
C LEU A 125 -13.59 -16.42 -1.33
N LEU A 126 -13.69 -17.75 -1.23
CA LEU A 126 -14.97 -18.45 -1.32
C LEU A 126 -15.95 -18.00 -0.23
N ARG A 127 -15.49 -17.83 1.00
CA ARG A 127 -16.34 -17.31 2.10
C ARG A 127 -16.81 -15.88 1.82
N ALA A 128 -15.95 -15.00 1.36
CA ALA A 128 -16.35 -13.64 0.98
C ALA A 128 -17.38 -13.67 -0.15
N MET A 129 -17.21 -14.52 -1.16
CA MET A 129 -18.18 -14.69 -2.26
C MET A 129 -19.54 -15.23 -1.77
N GLU A 130 -19.53 -16.17 -0.82
CA GLU A 130 -20.75 -16.66 -0.17
C GLU A 130 -21.47 -15.52 0.57
N GLN A 131 -20.75 -14.74 1.38
CA GLN A 131 -21.33 -13.61 2.13
C GLN A 131 -21.90 -12.53 1.19
N VAL A 132 -21.17 -12.15 0.13
CA VAL A 132 -21.66 -11.19 -0.88
C VAL A 132 -22.93 -11.70 -1.57
N SER A 133 -23.01 -13.01 -1.83
CA SER A 133 -24.19 -13.61 -2.44
C SER A 133 -25.42 -13.53 -1.53
N VAL A 134 -25.24 -13.77 -0.22
CA VAL A 134 -26.29 -13.60 0.79
C VAL A 134 -26.72 -12.13 0.87
N MET A 135 -25.76 -11.22 1.00
CA MET A 135 -26.00 -9.78 1.06
C MET A 135 -26.77 -9.26 -0.17
N ARG A 136 -26.47 -9.79 -1.37
CA ARG A 136 -27.20 -9.47 -2.61
C ARG A 136 -28.66 -9.90 -2.54
N GLU A 137 -28.94 -11.10 -2.04
CA GLU A 137 -30.32 -11.57 -1.88
C GLU A 137 -31.08 -10.74 -0.85
N ASP A 138 -30.43 -10.38 0.26
CA ASP A 138 -31.03 -9.57 1.30
C ASP A 138 -31.28 -8.14 0.82
N PHE A 139 -30.36 -7.54 0.06
CA PHE A 139 -30.57 -6.23 -0.56
C PHE A 139 -31.76 -6.24 -1.54
N SER A 140 -31.90 -7.32 -2.31
CA SER A 140 -33.05 -7.52 -3.21
C SER A 140 -34.37 -7.62 -2.44
N LYS A 141 -34.39 -8.34 -1.31
CA LYS A 141 -35.57 -8.41 -0.42
C LYS A 141 -35.88 -7.07 0.20
N LEU A 142 -34.87 -6.34 0.68
CA LEU A 142 -35.01 -4.99 1.23
C LEU A 142 -35.65 -4.08 0.19
N CYS A 143 -35.09 -4.00 -1.02
CA CYS A 143 -35.61 -3.17 -2.11
C CYS A 143 -37.08 -3.49 -2.44
N LYS A 144 -37.47 -4.78 -2.44
CA LYS A 144 -38.86 -5.19 -2.65
C LYS A 144 -39.76 -4.73 -1.49
N GLY A 145 -39.31 -4.91 -0.25
CA GLY A 145 -40.04 -4.52 0.96
C GLY A 145 -40.19 -3.00 1.12
N MET A 146 -39.20 -2.22 0.70
CA MET A 146 -39.25 -0.75 0.71
C MET A 146 -40.15 -0.23 -0.42
N ARG A 147 -40.05 -0.80 -1.63
CA ARG A 147 -40.93 -0.41 -2.75
C ARG A 147 -42.42 -0.63 -2.42
N ALA A 148 -42.74 -1.69 -1.66
CA ALA A 148 -44.11 -1.95 -1.22
C ALA A 148 -44.63 -0.94 -0.19
N ARG A 149 -43.75 -0.25 0.55
CA ARG A 149 -44.07 0.67 1.65
C ARG A 149 -43.52 2.08 1.44
N ILE A 150 -43.31 2.47 0.18
CA ILE A 150 -42.60 3.70 -0.17
C ILE A 150 -43.30 4.98 0.33
N GLY A 151 -44.62 4.93 0.52
CA GLY A 151 -45.40 6.04 1.07
C GLY A 151 -45.49 6.05 2.61
N GLU A 152 -44.99 5.02 3.29
CA GLU A 152 -45.09 4.85 4.74
C GLU A 152 -43.74 5.02 5.46
N MET A 153 -42.62 4.89 4.73
CA MET A 153 -41.28 5.03 5.28
C MET A 153 -40.80 6.47 5.20
N ASP A 154 -40.22 6.96 6.30
CA ASP A 154 -39.50 8.23 6.33
C ASP A 154 -38.07 8.08 5.79
N ALA A 155 -37.45 9.22 5.47
CA ALA A 155 -36.11 9.24 4.92
C ALA A 155 -35.07 8.66 5.91
N GLU A 156 -35.25 8.87 7.21
CA GLU A 156 -34.33 8.37 8.24
C GLU A 156 -34.31 6.84 8.31
N THR A 157 -35.47 6.18 8.27
CA THR A 157 -35.52 4.70 8.25
C THR A 157 -34.87 4.13 6.98
N VAL A 158 -35.07 4.81 5.85
CA VAL A 158 -34.44 4.44 4.58
C VAL A 158 -32.93 4.54 4.68
N LEU A 159 -32.41 5.65 5.20
CA LEU A 159 -30.97 5.93 5.31
C LEU A 159 -30.29 4.97 6.29
N SER A 160 -30.89 4.75 7.47
CA SER A 160 -30.40 3.79 8.46
C SER A 160 -30.32 2.37 7.90
N SER A 161 -31.25 1.99 7.00
CA SER A 161 -31.17 0.70 6.32
C SER A 161 -29.93 0.61 5.44
N PHE A 162 -29.56 1.66 4.70
CA PHE A 162 -28.35 1.67 3.87
C PHE A 162 -27.05 1.71 4.69
N GLU A 163 -27.03 2.45 5.80
CA GLU A 163 -25.89 2.48 6.74
C GLU A 163 -25.64 1.09 7.33
N ALA A 164 -26.68 0.31 7.62
CA ALA A 164 -26.52 -1.08 8.06
C ALA A 164 -25.84 -1.95 6.99
N TYR A 165 -26.17 -1.75 5.70
CA TYR A 165 -25.48 -2.46 4.61
C TYR A 165 -24.03 -2.02 4.42
N GLU A 166 -23.69 -0.77 4.71
CA GLU A 166 -22.30 -0.31 4.72
C GLU A 166 -21.48 -1.11 5.73
N VAL A 167 -21.99 -1.25 6.95
CA VAL A 167 -21.35 -2.06 8.02
C VAL A 167 -21.25 -3.53 7.61
N ASP A 168 -22.29 -4.10 7.00
CA ASP A 168 -22.25 -5.48 6.50
C ASP A 168 -21.18 -5.67 5.42
N MET A 169 -21.04 -4.72 4.49
CA MET A 169 -19.97 -4.75 3.48
C MET A 169 -18.58 -4.64 4.11
N GLU A 170 -18.40 -3.77 5.10
CA GLU A 170 -17.14 -3.63 5.82
C GLU A 170 -16.76 -4.90 6.58
N ASN A 171 -17.74 -5.57 7.21
CA ASN A 171 -17.52 -6.84 7.89
C ASN A 171 -17.07 -7.94 6.92
N ILE A 172 -17.72 -8.05 5.75
CA ILE A 172 -17.33 -9.02 4.71
C ILE A 172 -15.90 -8.77 4.22
N LEU A 173 -15.55 -7.50 3.99
CA LEU A 173 -14.21 -7.11 3.58
C LEU A 173 -13.17 -7.43 4.65
N SER A 174 -13.47 -7.10 5.91
CA SER A 174 -12.60 -7.36 7.06
C SER A 174 -12.40 -8.85 7.32
N ASP A 175 -13.45 -9.66 7.20
CA ASP A 175 -13.39 -11.13 7.26
C ASP A 175 -12.51 -11.71 6.13
N GLY A 176 -12.52 -11.06 4.96
CA GLY A 176 -11.63 -11.34 3.83
C GLY A 176 -10.19 -10.86 4.02
N GLY A 177 -9.86 -10.23 5.15
CA GLY A 177 -8.54 -9.70 5.46
C GLY A 177 -8.25 -8.32 4.85
N VAL A 178 -9.26 -7.65 4.28
CA VAL A 178 -9.11 -6.29 3.76
C VAL A 178 -9.19 -5.31 4.92
N TYR A 179 -8.16 -4.49 5.07
CA TYR A 179 -8.20 -3.31 5.92
C TYR A 179 -8.97 -2.20 5.21
N VAL A 180 -9.93 -1.61 5.91
CA VAL A 180 -10.70 -0.44 5.48
C VAL A 180 -10.43 0.68 6.48
N GLY A 181 -10.05 1.86 5.97
CA GLY A 181 -9.90 3.05 6.81
C GLY A 181 -8.83 4.00 6.34
N ARG A 182 -8.43 4.89 7.24
CA ARG A 182 -7.45 5.95 7.00
C ARG A 182 -6.05 5.40 7.09
N PHE A 183 -5.17 5.81 6.18
CA PHE A 183 -3.75 5.47 6.30
C PHE A 183 -3.03 6.47 7.20
N ASP A 184 -2.18 5.95 8.08
CA ASP A 184 -1.39 6.70 9.07
C ASP A 184 -0.22 7.48 8.43
N PHE A 185 -0.55 8.39 7.52
CA PHE A 185 0.39 9.33 6.92
C PHE A 185 -0.15 10.75 7.04
N ASP A 186 0.62 11.65 7.64
CA ASP A 186 0.27 13.08 7.73
C ASP A 186 0.71 13.87 6.49
N ARG A 187 1.79 13.40 5.87
CA ARG A 187 2.26 13.86 4.56
C ARG A 187 1.73 12.95 3.47
N LEU A 188 1.53 13.51 2.29
CA LEU A 188 1.06 12.76 1.13
C LEU A 188 1.95 11.53 0.87
N ASN A 189 1.36 10.35 0.98
CA ASN A 189 1.99 9.11 0.55
C ASN A 189 1.35 8.63 -0.76
N THR A 190 2.02 8.84 -1.89
CA THR A 190 1.47 8.52 -3.22
C THR A 190 1.23 7.03 -3.45
N LEU A 191 1.78 6.12 -2.63
CA LEU A 191 1.48 4.68 -2.69
C LEU A 191 0.11 4.37 -2.10
N HIS A 192 -0.29 5.08 -1.03
CA HIS A 192 -1.50 4.81 -0.26
C HIS A 192 -2.62 5.82 -0.51
N GLN A 193 -2.27 7.01 -0.99
CA GLN A 193 -3.16 8.16 -1.12
C GLN A 193 -3.15 8.71 -2.55
N ARG A 194 -4.29 9.27 -2.96
CA ARG A 194 -4.48 9.95 -4.24
C ARG A 194 -4.98 11.36 -3.98
N ILE A 195 -4.26 12.34 -4.55
CA ILE A 195 -4.68 13.75 -4.51
C ILE A 195 -5.93 13.92 -5.36
N VAL A 196 -6.95 14.54 -4.77
CA VAL A 196 -8.23 14.84 -5.43
C VAL A 196 -8.54 16.33 -5.44
N GLY A 197 -7.87 17.09 -4.59
CA GLY A 197 -7.94 18.55 -4.57
C GLY A 197 -6.70 19.13 -3.91
N VAL A 198 -6.56 20.44 -4.03
CA VAL A 198 -5.46 21.21 -3.45
C VAL A 198 -6.03 22.42 -2.72
N VAL A 199 -5.61 22.62 -1.48
CA VAL A 199 -5.94 23.83 -0.69
C VAL A 199 -4.72 24.76 -0.68
N PRO A 200 -4.83 25.98 -1.21
CA PRO A 200 -3.74 26.96 -1.10
C PRO A 200 -3.48 27.31 0.37
N THR A 201 -2.21 27.46 0.75
CA THR A 201 -1.80 27.87 2.10
C THR A 201 -0.62 28.84 2.07
N ASP A 202 -0.58 29.77 3.01
CA ASP A 202 0.56 30.68 3.24
C ASP A 202 1.61 30.06 4.17
N GLU A 203 1.36 28.86 4.70
CA GLU A 203 2.26 28.17 5.62
C GLU A 203 3.13 27.15 4.88
N LYS A 204 4.40 27.48 4.65
CA LYS A 204 5.37 26.60 3.96
C LYS A 204 5.54 25.23 4.62
N GLU A 205 5.36 25.14 5.94
CA GLU A 205 5.51 23.89 6.69
C GLU A 205 4.40 22.87 6.39
N LYS A 206 3.22 23.35 5.97
CA LYS A 206 2.07 22.51 5.59
C LYS A 206 2.11 22.08 4.14
N ASP A 207 3.06 22.56 3.33
CA ASP A 207 3.15 22.16 1.93
C ASP A 207 3.28 20.62 1.80
N GLY A 208 2.37 20.02 1.04
CA GLY A 208 2.31 18.57 0.84
C GLY A 208 1.76 17.75 2.02
N THR A 209 1.23 18.39 3.08
CA THR A 209 0.47 17.69 4.12
C THR A 209 -1.00 17.52 3.74
N ILE A 210 -1.67 16.57 4.39
CA ILE A 210 -3.08 16.29 4.15
C ILE A 210 -3.94 17.37 4.79
N ALA A 211 -4.74 18.05 3.98
CA ALA A 211 -5.73 19.02 4.42
C ALA A 211 -7.03 18.35 4.84
N GLU A 212 -7.52 17.43 4.02
CA GLU A 212 -8.78 16.74 4.24
C GLU A 212 -8.73 15.32 3.65
N ARG A 213 -9.37 14.38 4.32
CA ARG A 213 -9.52 12.98 3.87
C ARG A 213 -10.96 12.80 3.39
N GLN A 214 -11.14 12.57 2.08
CA GLN A 214 -12.45 12.50 1.43
C GLN A 214 -13.03 11.08 1.36
N SER A 215 -12.17 10.06 1.31
CA SER A 215 -12.62 8.66 1.32
C SER A 215 -11.54 7.77 1.90
N ASP A 216 -11.96 6.67 2.52
CA ASP A 216 -11.04 5.68 3.08
C ASP A 216 -10.22 4.95 2.01
N GLY A 217 -9.12 4.35 2.47
CA GLY A 217 -8.27 3.46 1.72
C GLY A 217 -8.57 1.99 2.03
N TYR A 218 -8.22 1.13 1.08
CA TYR A 218 -8.44 -0.31 1.17
C TYR A 218 -7.13 -1.03 0.86
N LYS A 219 -6.69 -1.94 1.73
CA LYS A 219 -5.49 -2.77 1.49
C LYS A 219 -5.70 -4.21 1.95
N LEU A 220 -5.07 -5.14 1.24
CA LEU A 220 -5.02 -6.56 1.60
C LEU A 220 -3.54 -6.93 1.82
N GLY A 221 -3.16 -7.14 3.07
CA GLY A 221 -1.74 -7.22 3.45
C GLY A 221 -1.01 -5.93 3.09
N GLU A 222 0.03 -6.04 2.27
CA GLU A 222 0.82 -4.90 1.78
C GLU A 222 0.26 -4.28 0.49
N LYS A 223 -0.68 -4.97 -0.18
CA LYS A 223 -1.21 -4.53 -1.46
C LYS A 223 -2.36 -3.55 -1.25
N VAL A 224 -2.18 -2.31 -1.70
CA VAL A 224 -3.25 -1.32 -1.75
C VAL A 224 -4.24 -1.69 -2.86
N LEU A 225 -5.50 -1.91 -2.49
CA LEU A 225 -6.61 -2.19 -3.41
C LEU A 225 -7.24 -0.88 -3.92
N LEU A 226 -7.45 0.07 -3.02
CA LEU A 226 -7.96 1.40 -3.33
C LEU A 226 -7.23 2.43 -2.48
N LYS A 227 -6.72 3.48 -3.13
CA LYS A 227 -6.03 4.57 -2.44
C LYS A 227 -7.04 5.50 -1.78
N GLU A 228 -6.69 5.94 -0.58
CA GLU A 228 -7.42 6.97 0.14
C GLU A 228 -7.43 8.27 -0.67
N ARG A 229 -8.58 8.92 -0.78
CA ARG A 229 -8.72 10.18 -1.53
C ARG A 229 -8.48 11.34 -0.58
N VAL A 230 -7.48 12.18 -0.88
CA VAL A 230 -7.07 13.27 0.00
C VAL A 230 -6.95 14.60 -0.74
N THR A 231 -7.30 15.67 -0.05
CA THR A 231 -6.97 17.04 -0.45
C THR A 231 -5.67 17.41 0.25
N VAL A 232 -4.71 18.02 -0.47
CA VAL A 232 -3.42 18.40 0.11
C VAL A 232 -3.25 19.91 0.16
N TYR A 233 -2.50 20.40 1.14
CA TYR A 233 -2.09 21.78 1.13
C TYR A 233 -1.00 22.01 0.09
N LYS A 234 -1.08 23.12 -0.64
CA LYS A 234 -0.03 23.62 -1.53
C LYS A 234 0.33 25.03 -1.11
N TYR A 235 1.61 25.26 -0.85
CA TYR A 235 2.08 26.58 -0.52
C TYR A 235 1.94 27.51 -1.73
N THR A 236 1.22 28.60 -1.52
CA THR A 236 1.08 29.71 -2.45
C THR A 236 1.30 30.97 -1.64
N PRO A 237 2.42 31.70 -1.81
CA PRO A 237 2.61 32.95 -1.09
C PRO A 237 1.46 33.90 -1.44
N ALA A 238 0.89 34.58 -0.44
CA ALA A 238 -0.23 35.53 -0.52
C ALA A 238 -0.21 36.59 -1.66
N ALA A 239 0.85 36.66 -2.46
CA ALA A 239 0.93 37.44 -3.68
C ALA A 239 0.22 36.82 -4.90
N ASP A 240 -0.06 35.51 -4.90
CA ASP A 240 -0.62 34.78 -6.06
C ASP A 240 -2.10 34.38 -5.92
N ALA A 241 -2.77 34.75 -4.83
CA ALA A 241 -4.20 34.43 -4.61
C ALA A 241 -5.18 35.31 -5.42
N GLY A 242 -4.67 36.13 -6.35
CA GLY A 242 -5.42 37.13 -7.09
C GLY A 242 -5.70 36.84 -8.57
N ASP A 243 -5.26 35.72 -9.13
CA ASP A 243 -5.45 35.44 -10.57
C ASP A 243 -6.34 34.20 -10.78
N SER A 244 -7.64 34.43 -10.67
CA SER A 244 -8.58 33.68 -11.49
C SER A 244 -8.41 34.19 -12.92
N PRO A 245 -8.22 33.35 -13.96
CA PRO A 245 -8.25 33.86 -15.31
C PRO A 245 -9.70 34.22 -15.68
N GLU A 246 -10.12 35.43 -15.33
CA GLU A 246 -11.17 36.15 -16.03
C GLU A 246 -10.65 36.42 -17.44
N VAL A 247 -11.02 35.58 -18.40
CA VAL A 247 -10.93 35.96 -19.81
C VAL A 247 -12.22 36.66 -20.18
N GLU A 248 -12.30 37.95 -19.83
CA GLU A 248 -13.14 38.90 -20.56
C GLU A 248 -12.28 39.56 -21.65
N THR A 249 -12.60 39.28 -22.92
CA THR A 249 -12.42 40.28 -23.96
C THR A 249 -13.77 40.51 -24.64
N ALA A 250 -14.32 41.67 -24.34
CA ALA A 250 -15.47 42.24 -24.99
C ALA A 250 -15.21 42.51 -26.48
N SER A 251 -16.22 42.29 -27.30
CA SER A 251 -16.44 43.07 -28.52
C SER A 251 -17.94 43.28 -28.68
N GLU A 252 -18.39 44.42 -28.17
CA GLU A 252 -19.71 45.02 -28.42
C GLU A 252 -19.68 45.63 -29.84
N THR A 253 -20.63 45.42 -30.74
CA THR A 253 -21.91 46.15 -30.96
C THR A 253 -22.29 45.98 -32.46
N PRO A 254 -23.47 46.42 -32.98
CA PRO A 254 -24.84 46.43 -32.46
C PRO A 254 -25.92 45.92 -33.47
N SER A 255 -27.10 45.59 -32.93
CA SER A 255 -28.47 45.84 -33.43
C SER A 255 -28.81 45.84 -34.94
N GLU A 256 -29.74 44.95 -35.35
CA GLU A 256 -30.92 45.36 -36.14
C GLU A 256 -32.09 44.37 -36.00
N THR A 257 -33.27 44.95 -35.83
CA THR A 257 -34.62 44.40 -35.62
C THR A 257 -35.19 43.78 -36.90
N ASP A 258 -36.01 42.71 -36.84
CA ASP A 258 -37.38 42.79 -37.39
C ASP A 258 -38.26 41.59 -37.01
N SER A 259 -39.52 41.92 -36.80
CA SER A 259 -40.63 41.02 -36.48
C SER A 259 -41.27 40.49 -37.77
N LYS A 260 -41.75 39.25 -37.79
CA LYS A 260 -42.98 38.90 -38.55
C LYS A 260 -43.57 37.54 -38.16
N GLN A 261 -44.73 37.67 -37.52
CA GLN A 261 -45.84 36.74 -37.44
C GLN A 261 -46.57 36.68 -38.81
N LEU A 262 -47.13 35.52 -39.19
CA LEU A 262 -48.23 35.28 -40.15
C LEU A 262 -48.32 33.76 -40.36
N GLU A 263 -49.27 33.05 -39.76
CA GLU A 263 -50.66 32.80 -40.17
C GLU A 263 -50.84 31.40 -40.77
N ASP A 264 -51.67 30.60 -40.09
CA ASP A 264 -52.39 29.44 -40.63
C ASP A 264 -53.29 29.85 -41.79
N PRO A 265 -53.58 28.93 -42.73
CA PRO A 265 -54.99 28.59 -42.89
C PRO A 265 -55.28 27.12 -43.25
N ASN A 266 -56.51 26.73 -42.92
CA ASN A 266 -57.28 25.55 -43.35
C ASN A 266 -56.95 24.20 -42.69
N GLY A 267 -57.88 23.52 -42.04
CA GLY A 267 -59.30 23.78 -41.91
C GLY A 267 -59.98 22.58 -41.25
N GLU A 268 -60.77 22.85 -40.22
CA GLU A 268 -61.81 21.97 -39.71
C GLU A 268 -62.91 21.80 -40.79
N PRO A 269 -63.72 20.72 -40.76
CA PRO A 269 -64.82 20.74 -39.80
C PRO A 269 -65.16 19.38 -39.16
N ALA A 270 -65.55 19.45 -37.89
CA ALA A 270 -66.40 18.47 -37.23
C ALA A 270 -67.80 18.35 -37.90
N PRO A 271 -68.54 17.28 -37.59
CA PRO A 271 -69.88 17.46 -37.05
C PRO A 271 -69.95 16.78 -35.67
N ALA A 272 -70.29 17.49 -34.60
CA ALA A 272 -71.61 18.03 -34.23
C ALA A 272 -72.62 16.95 -33.82
N ASP A 273 -72.96 17.05 -32.52
CA ASP A 273 -74.23 16.71 -31.85
C ASP A 273 -74.74 15.28 -31.75
N GLY A 274 -75.11 14.91 -30.51
CA GLY A 274 -75.99 13.79 -30.26
C GLY A 274 -76.00 13.28 -28.82
N ALA A 275 -76.62 14.05 -27.93
CA ALA A 275 -76.89 13.64 -26.55
C ALA A 275 -77.79 12.39 -26.44
N ALA A 276 -77.60 11.69 -25.31
CA ALA A 276 -78.64 11.11 -24.44
C ALA A 276 -78.99 9.60 -24.55
N LYS A 277 -79.18 9.07 -23.32
CA LYS A 277 -79.95 7.90 -22.85
C LYS A 277 -79.27 6.53 -22.87
N GLU A 278 -79.05 5.89 -21.72
CA GLU A 278 -80.01 5.24 -20.79
C GLU A 278 -80.35 3.80 -21.23
N ASP A 279 -80.42 2.93 -20.21
CA ASP A 279 -81.04 1.60 -20.14
C ASP A 279 -80.26 0.31 -20.51
N LYS A 280 -80.21 -0.56 -19.48
CA LYS A 280 -80.55 -2.01 -19.41
C LYS A 280 -80.34 -2.83 -20.69
N GLU A 281 -79.69 -3.98 -20.63
CA GLU A 281 -79.94 -5.18 -19.80
C GLU A 281 -78.68 -6.05 -19.73
#